data_AF-A0A125QJ15-F1
#
_entry.id   AF-A0A125QJ15-F1
#
_cell.length_a   1.000
_cell.length_b   1.000
_cell.length_c   1.000
_cell.angle_alpha   90.00
_cell.angle_beta   90.00
_cell.angle_gamma   90.00
#
_symmetry.space_group_name_H-M   'P 1'
#
loop_
_entity.id
_entity.type
_entity.pdbx_description
1 polymer ?
#
loop_
_entity_poly.entity_id
_entity_poly.type
_entity_poly.pdbx_seq_one_letter_code
_entity_poly.pdbx_strand_id
1 'polypeptide(L)' 'MFSGIKSAYPDPSKLDGRLTMMIANLKPRKMKFGISEGMVMAAGPGGEEIYLLSPDSGAKPGQRIK' A
#
# COMPACT_ATOMS: atom_id res chain seq x y z
N MET A 1 -7.84 -0.22 4.14
CA MET A 1 -6.72 0.73 4.25
C MET A 1 -6.89 1.80 3.19
N PHE A 2 -6.57 3.06 3.50
CA PHE A 2 -6.51 4.15 2.52
C PHE A 2 -5.05 4.49 2.20
N SER A 3 -4.74 4.79 0.94
CA SER A 3 -3.39 5.16 0.49
C SER A 3 -3.42 6.44 -0.35
N GLY A 4 -2.45 7.33 -0.13
CA GLY A 4 -2.33 8.62 -0.82
C GLY A 4 -1.53 8.53 -2.13
N ILE A 5 -1.70 7.47 -2.91
CA ILE A 5 -0.81 7.14 -4.05
C ILE A 5 -1.43 7.42 -5.43
N LYS A 6 -2.58 8.11 -5.46
CA LYS A 6 -3.34 8.36 -6.70
C LYS A 6 -2.52 9.06 -7.78
N SER A 7 -1.59 9.93 -7.41
CA SER A 7 -0.72 10.64 -8.37
C SER A 7 0.15 9.67 -9.18
N ALA A 8 0.74 8.65 -8.54
CA ALA A 8 1.53 7.62 -9.23
C ALA A 8 0.67 6.52 -9.87
N TYR A 9 -0.52 6.26 -9.31
CA TYR A 9 -1.45 5.24 -9.78
C TYR A 9 -2.85 5.83 -10.01
N PRO A 10 -3.06 6.57 -11.11
CA PRO A 10 -4.31 7.26 -11.38
C PRO A 10 -5.47 6.31 -11.71
N ASP A 11 -5.17 5.13 -12.26
CA ASP A 11 -6.12 4.05 -12.56
C ASP A 11 -6.01 2.96 -11.48
N PRO A 12 -6.96 2.88 -10.52
CA PRO A 12 -6.94 1.92 -9.43
C PRO A 12 -7.04 0.47 -9.90
N SER A 13 -7.69 0.21 -11.05
CA SER A 13 -7.94 -1.13 -11.58
C SER A 13 -6.63 -1.89 -11.86
N LYS A 14 -5.53 -1.15 -12.09
CA LYS A 14 -4.19 -1.72 -12.28
C LYS A 14 -3.56 -2.27 -11.00
N LEU A 15 -4.14 -1.96 -9.84
CA LEU A 15 -3.70 -2.45 -8.54
C LEU A 15 -4.48 -3.68 -8.07
N ASP A 16 -5.59 -4.01 -8.74
CA ASP A 16 -6.40 -5.18 -8.38
C ASP A 16 -5.59 -6.47 -8.56
N GLY A 17 -5.59 -7.31 -7.53
CA GLY A 17 -4.83 -8.56 -7.51
C GLY A 17 -3.31 -8.43 -7.29
N ARG A 18 -2.76 -7.20 -7.24
CA ARG A 18 -1.33 -6.99 -6.97
C ARG A 18 -0.99 -7.23 -5.51
N LEU A 19 0.03 -8.05 -5.24
CA LEU A 19 0.60 -8.19 -3.91
C LEU A 19 1.50 -7.00 -3.56
N THR A 20 1.38 -6.51 -2.33
CA THR A 20 2.21 -5.44 -1.77
C THR A 20 2.49 -5.68 -0.29
N MET A 21 3.41 -4.89 0.26
CA MET A 21 3.82 -4.93 1.65
C MET A 21 3.04 -3.87 2.46
N MET A 22 2.64 -4.23 3.68
CA MET A 22 1.87 -3.35 4.55
C MET A 22 2.36 -3.43 6.00
N ILE A 23 2.39 -2.29 6.67
CA ILE A 23 2.50 -2.22 8.14
C ILE A 23 1.08 -2.31 8.72
N ALA A 24 0.80 -3.42 9.41
CA ALA A 24 -0.52 -3.75 9.94
C ALA A 24 -0.68 -3.53 11.46
N ASN A 25 0.37 -3.08 12.16
CA ASN A 25 0.36 -2.85 13.61
C ASN A 25 0.31 -1.36 14.00
N LEU A 26 -0.06 -0.49 13.07
CA LEU A 26 -0.23 0.93 13.37
C LEU A 26 -1.55 1.18 14.08
N LYS A 27 -1.56 2.19 14.96
CA LYS A 27 -2.81 2.68 15.54
C LYS A 27 -3.76 3.13 14.41
N PRO A 28 -5.05 2.75 14.44
CA PRO A 28 -6.01 3.18 13.43
C PRO A 28 -6.03 4.71 13.31
N ARG A 29 -5.96 5.22 12.07
CA ARG A 29 -5.93 6.65 11.79
C ARG A 29 -7.21 7.07 11.09
N LYS A 30 -7.93 8.03 11.67
CA LYS A 30 -9.09 8.64 11.01
C LYS A 30 -8.62 9.49 9.83
N MET A 31 -9.14 9.19 8.64
CA MET A 31 -8.93 9.93 7.40
C MET A 31 -10.28 10.47 6.90
N LYS A 32 -10.27 11.29 5.86
CA LYS A 32 -11.49 11.92 5.30
C LYS A 32 -12.57 10.89 4.92
N PHE A 33 -12.17 9.70 4.49
CA PHE A 33 -13.07 8.68 3.93
C PHE A 33 -13.36 7.50 4.88
N GLY A 34 -12.85 7.55 6.11
CA GLY A 34 -13.00 6.46 7.07
C GLY A 34 -11.74 6.24 7.91
N ILE A 35 -11.67 5.10 8.56
CA ILE A 35 -10.54 4.70 9.40
C ILE A 35 -9.56 3.89 8.55
N SER A 36 -8.28 4.29 8.50
CA SER A 36 -7.21 3.49 7.93
C SER A 36 -6.53 2.67 9.01
N GLU A 37 -6.47 1.37 8.83
CA GLU A 37 -5.89 0.40 9.80
C GLU A 37 -4.47 -0.03 9.43
N GLY A 38 -3.81 0.70 8.53
CA GLY A 38 -2.38 0.51 8.28
C GLY A 38 -1.88 1.30 7.09
N MET A 39 -0.72 0.89 6.58
CA MET A 39 0.06 1.67 5.61
C MET A 39 0.73 0.73 4.59
N VAL A 40 0.54 1.00 3.29
CA VAL A 40 1.35 0.37 2.23
C VAL A 40 2.79 0.88 2.27
N MET A 41 3.72 0.03 1.87
CA MET A 41 5.12 0.41 1.69
C MET A 41 5.40 0.78 0.23
N ALA A 42 6.08 1.90 0.03
CA ALA A 42 6.54 2.36 -1.26
C ALA A 42 7.89 3.07 -1.12
N ALA A 43 8.64 3.16 -2.23
CA ALA A 43 9.86 3.93 -2.33
C ALA A 43 9.66 5.19 -3.19
N GLY A 44 10.51 6.19 -3.00
CA GLY A 44 10.57 7.41 -3.82
C GLY A 44 10.19 8.70 -3.08
N PRO A 45 10.40 9.87 -3.71
CA PRO A 45 10.23 11.18 -3.09
C PRO A 45 8.76 11.61 -2.92
N GLY A 46 7.80 10.89 -3.52
CA GLY A 46 6.37 11.19 -3.45
C GLY A 46 5.78 11.64 -4.78
N GLY A 47 4.48 11.96 -4.79
CA GLY A 47 3.77 12.39 -6.00
C GLY A 47 3.67 11.29 -7.04
N GLU A 48 4.15 11.54 -8.25
CA GLU A 48 4.19 10.57 -9.36
C GLU A 48 5.33 9.56 -9.20
N GLU A 49 6.36 9.90 -8.42
CA GLU A 49 7.52 9.05 -8.17
C GLU A 49 7.32 8.16 -6.94
N ILE A 50 6.15 7.53 -6.84
CA ILE A 50 5.84 6.53 -5.79
C ILE A 50 5.89 5.14 -6.42
N TYR A 51 6.81 4.31 -5.92
CA TYR A 51 7.01 2.94 -6.38
C TYR A 51 6.57 1.95 -5.30
N LEU A 52 5.36 1.37 -5.45
CA LEU A 52 4.85 0.35 -4.52
C LEU A 52 5.80 -0.85 -4.44
N LEU A 53 6.14 -1.26 -3.22
CA LEU A 53 6.94 -2.46 -3.00
C LEU A 53 6.08 -3.71 -3.24
N SER A 54 6.65 -4.69 -3.91
CA SER A 54 6.01 -5.98 -4.16
C SER A 54 6.91 -7.11 -3.66
N PRO A 55 6.33 -8.18 -3.08
CA PRO A 55 7.10 -9.32 -2.66
C PRO A 55 7.55 -10.16 -3.87
N ASP A 56 8.52 -11.04 -3.63
CA ASP A 56 8.93 -12.05 -4.61
C ASP A 56 7.78 -13.02 -4.94
N SER A 57 7.91 -13.68 -6.09
CA SER A 57 6.94 -14.68 -6.55
C SER A 57 6.80 -15.83 -5.56
N GLY A 58 5.56 -16.28 -5.34
CA GLY A 58 5.25 -17.33 -4.38
C GLY A 58 4.93 -16.84 -2.96
N ALA A 59 5.12 -15.54 -2.68
CA ALA A 59 4.62 -14.94 -1.45
C ALA A 59 3.09 -15.04 -1.38
N LYS A 60 2.57 -15.22 -0.16
CA LYS A 60 1.14 -15.39 0.13
C LYS A 60 0.61 -14.25 1.00
N PRO A 61 -0.64 -13.82 0.83
CA PRO A 61 -1.28 -12.84 1.71
C PRO A 61 -1.17 -13.24 3.19
N GLY A 62 -0.84 -12.27 4.04
CA GLY A 62 -0.71 -12.46 5.50
C GLY A 62 0.64 -13.02 5.97
N GLN A 63 1.58 -13.34 5.07
CA GLN A 63 2.93 -13.71 5.48
C GLN A 63 3.64 -12.55 6.19
N ARG A 64 4.36 -12.88 7.27
CA ARG A 64 5.08 -11.90 8.07
C ARG A 64 6.35 -11.47 7.35
N ILE A 65 6.48 -10.16 7.12
CA ILE A 65 7.69 -9.53 6.56
C ILE A 65 8.83 -9.64 7.59
N LYS A 66 10.04 -9.91 7.10
CA LYS A 66 11.27 -10.04 7.89
C LYS A 66 12.31 -9.03 7.45
#